data_AF-A0A961Q275-F1
#
_entry.id   AF-A0A961Q275-F1
#
_cell.length_a   1.000
_cell.length_b   1.000
_cell.length_c   1.000
_cell.angle_alpha   90.00
_cell.angle_beta   90.00
_cell.angle_gamma   90.00
#
_symmetry.space_group_name_H-M   'P 1'
#
loop_
_entity.id
_entity.type
_entity.pdbx_description
1 polymer ?
#
loop_
_entity_poly.entity_id
_entity_poly.type
_entity_poly.pdbx_seq_one_letter_code
_entity_poly.pdbx_strand_id
1 'polypeptide(L)'
;MRGGKVTGVCDPRQESNASLSRLMIGAEPPELDRHTRPVGEVVLRVSNLALPRESPFGVDLMDISFEVRAGQVVGIAGVSGNGQRELLFALSGEDQRAQAASIAIASQAAGRLAPGRRRALGLHFVPEERLGRGAVPDLGLAPNLLLTRSEAVGTLGWLRTGLLTRQAEGIIARFGVKAAGPQA
;
A
#
# COMPACT_ATOMS: atom_id res chain seq x y z
N MET A 1 -14.64 -5.53 19.68
CA MET A 1 -15.84 -5.91 18.89
C MET A 1 -15.40 -6.85 17.78
N ARG A 2 -16.13 -7.94 17.53
CA ARG A 2 -15.87 -8.93 16.46
C ARG A 2 -17.19 -9.20 15.73
N GLY A 3 -17.19 -9.10 14.41
CA GLY A 3 -18.41 -9.27 13.61
C GLY A 3 -19.57 -8.34 14.03
N GLY A 4 -19.27 -7.12 14.49
CA GLY A 4 -20.28 -6.16 14.96
C GLY A 4 -20.81 -6.41 16.38
N LYS A 5 -20.27 -7.36 17.15
CA LYS A 5 -20.67 -7.65 18.53
C LYS A 5 -19.54 -7.38 19.52
N VAL A 6 -19.85 -6.93 20.74
CA VAL A 6 -18.87 -6.77 21.83
C VAL A 6 -18.46 -8.16 22.32
N THR A 7 -17.16 -8.47 22.28
CA THR A 7 -16.61 -9.79 22.58
C THR A 7 -16.05 -9.93 24.00
N GLY A 8 -16.05 -8.85 24.79
CA GLY A 8 -15.59 -8.85 26.18
C GLY A 8 -15.29 -7.44 26.71
N VAL A 9 -15.05 -7.36 28.02
CA VAL A 9 -14.57 -6.18 28.76
C VAL A 9 -13.40 -6.65 29.61
N CYS A 10 -12.29 -5.90 29.65
CA CYS A 10 -11.12 -6.23 30.46
C CYS A 10 -10.53 -4.96 31.08
N ASP A 11 -9.79 -5.10 32.18
CA ASP A 11 -9.00 -4.03 32.79
C ASP A 11 -7.58 -4.05 32.20
N PRO A 12 -7.15 -3.04 31.40
CA PRO A 12 -5.84 -3.04 30.75
C PRO A 12 -4.66 -3.17 31.73
N ARG A 13 -4.84 -2.81 33.00
CA ARG A 13 -3.80 -2.89 34.04
C ARG A 13 -3.53 -4.33 34.50
N GLN A 14 -4.48 -5.23 34.25
CA GLN A 14 -4.43 -6.63 34.66
C GLN A 14 -4.17 -7.57 33.47
N GLU A 15 -3.99 -7.01 32.27
CA GLU A 15 -3.87 -7.75 31.03
C GLU A 15 -2.48 -7.60 30.41
N SER A 16 -2.05 -8.63 29.69
CA SER A 16 -0.83 -8.61 28.88
C SER A 16 -1.15 -8.18 27.44
N ASN A 17 -0.14 -7.73 26.68
CA ASN A 17 -0.31 -7.47 25.24
C ASN A 17 -0.86 -8.70 24.49
N ALA A 18 -0.45 -9.90 24.90
CA ALA A 18 -0.93 -11.14 24.31
C ALA A 18 -2.41 -11.40 24.63
N SER A 19 -2.84 -11.21 25.88
CA SER A 19 -4.24 -11.42 26.27
C SER A 19 -5.18 -10.36 25.70
N LEU A 20 -4.74 -9.10 25.62
CA LEU A 20 -5.45 -8.04 24.89
C LEU A 20 -5.59 -8.39 23.40
N SER A 21 -4.50 -8.81 22.76
CA SER A 21 -4.52 -9.26 21.36
C SER A 21 -5.47 -10.43 21.17
N ARG A 22 -5.50 -11.39 22.09
CA ARG A 22 -6.41 -12.55 22.09
C ARG A 22 -7.87 -12.15 22.26
N LEU A 23 -8.18 -11.15 23.09
CA LEU A 23 -9.54 -10.60 23.24
C LEU A 23 -10.01 -9.85 21.98
N MET A 24 -9.10 -9.18 21.28
CA MET A 24 -9.38 -8.45 20.03
C MET A 24 -9.52 -9.39 18.82
N ILE A 25 -8.61 -10.36 18.71
CA ILE A 25 -8.48 -11.28 17.56
C ILE A 25 -9.34 -12.53 17.75
N GLY A 26 -9.61 -12.94 18.99
CA GLY A 26 -10.41 -14.09 19.38
C GLY A 26 -9.78 -15.45 19.06
N ALA A 27 -8.45 -15.48 18.96
CA ALA A 27 -7.60 -16.67 18.85
C ALA A 27 -6.19 -16.30 19.37
N GLU A 28 -5.38 -17.29 19.74
CA GLU A 28 -3.95 -17.05 19.98
C GLU A 28 -3.33 -16.55 18.67
N PRO A 29 -2.58 -15.43 18.66
CA PRO A 29 -1.77 -15.07 17.52
C PRO A 29 -0.82 -16.25 17.22
N PRO A 30 -0.76 -16.75 15.98
CA PRO A 30 0.18 -17.82 15.66
C PRO A 30 1.60 -17.36 16.00
N GLU A 31 2.43 -18.27 16.51
CA GLU A 31 3.84 -17.96 16.74
C GLU A 31 4.47 -17.51 15.43
N LEU A 32 5.11 -16.35 15.47
CA LEU A 32 5.78 -15.78 14.31
C LEU A 32 7.07 -16.54 14.08
N ASP A 33 7.05 -17.46 13.12
CA ASP A 33 8.25 -18.16 12.70
C ASP A 33 9.19 -17.16 11.99
N ARG A 34 10.28 -16.79 12.67
CA ARG A 34 11.24 -15.80 12.17
C ARG A 34 12.17 -16.45 11.17
N HIS A 35 11.69 -16.59 9.94
CA HIS A 35 12.53 -17.05 8.84
C HIS A 35 13.52 -15.96 8.42
N THR A 36 14.81 -16.23 8.59
CA THR A 36 15.88 -15.43 7.99
C THR A 36 15.91 -15.75 6.50
N ARG A 37 15.51 -14.80 5.66
CA ARG A 37 15.66 -14.91 4.20
C ARG A 37 16.89 -14.13 3.76
N PRO A 38 17.68 -14.63 2.79
CA PRO A 38 18.76 -13.86 2.22
C PRO A 38 18.21 -12.58 1.59
N VAL A 39 18.78 -11.45 1.98
CA VAL A 39 18.36 -10.14 1.52
C VAL A 39 19.00 -9.88 0.16
N GLY A 40 18.20 -9.55 -0.85
CA GLY A 40 18.68 -9.31 -2.20
C GLY A 40 19.24 -7.90 -2.41
N GLU A 41 19.22 -7.46 -3.68
CA GLU A 41 19.64 -6.12 -4.10
C GLU A 41 18.70 -5.01 -3.60
N VAL A 42 19.16 -3.77 -3.66
CA VAL A 42 18.36 -2.59 -3.29
C VAL A 42 17.32 -2.33 -4.38
N VAL A 43 16.03 -2.45 -4.03
CA VAL A 43 14.90 -2.26 -4.97
C VAL A 43 14.25 -0.88 -4.84
N LEU A 44 14.38 -0.24 -3.67
CA LEU A 44 13.99 1.14 -3.43
C LEU A 44 15.09 1.82 -2.62
N ARG A 45 15.51 2.99 -3.07
CA ARG A 45 16.44 3.84 -2.34
C ARG A 45 15.87 5.24 -2.25
N VAL A 46 15.88 5.77 -1.04
CA VAL A 46 15.56 7.16 -0.74
C VAL A 46 16.82 7.80 -0.18
N SER A 47 17.23 8.93 -0.74
CA SER A 47 18.48 9.60 -0.38
C SER A 47 18.26 11.09 -0.29
N ASN A 48 18.49 11.65 0.90
CA ASN A 48 18.39 13.07 1.19
C ASN A 48 17.06 13.67 0.70
N LEU A 49 15.96 12.94 0.88
CA LEU A 49 14.65 13.41 0.49
C LEU A 49 14.22 14.53 1.44
N ALA A 50 14.18 15.74 0.91
CA ALA A 50 13.67 16.93 1.58
C ALA A 50 12.61 17.60 0.72
N LEU A 51 11.47 17.94 1.31
CA LEU A 51 10.35 18.59 0.64
C LEU A 51 9.65 19.55 1.60
N PRO A 52 9.48 20.83 1.24
CA PRO A 52 8.65 21.73 2.01
C PRO A 52 7.18 21.30 1.91
N ARG A 53 6.43 21.52 3.00
CA ARG A 53 4.99 21.29 3.05
C ARG A 53 4.29 22.01 1.91
N GLU A 54 3.29 21.36 1.33
CA GLU A 54 2.46 21.95 0.28
C GLU A 54 1.32 22.82 0.86
N SER A 55 0.86 22.46 2.05
CA SER A 55 -0.29 23.07 2.73
C SER A 55 0.12 23.63 4.10
N PRO A 56 -0.58 24.65 4.62
CA PRO A 56 -0.36 25.16 5.99
C PRO A 56 -0.43 24.07 7.07
N PHE A 57 -1.22 23.02 6.85
CA PHE A 57 -1.38 21.89 7.77
C PHE A 57 -0.48 20.69 7.42
N GLY A 58 0.38 20.84 6.41
CA GLY A 58 1.33 19.83 6.01
C GLY A 58 2.61 19.85 6.84
N VAL A 59 3.43 18.82 6.61
CA VAL A 59 4.70 18.61 7.30
C VAL A 59 5.84 18.68 6.30
N ASP A 60 6.94 19.33 6.68
CA ASP A 60 8.16 19.35 5.88
C ASP A 60 8.85 17.98 5.98
N LEU A 61 9.22 17.38 4.85
CA LEU A 61 10.14 16.25 4.84
C LEU A 61 11.57 16.80 4.93
N MET A 62 12.37 16.25 5.84
CA MET A 62 13.70 16.75 6.15
C MET A 62 14.70 15.58 6.15
N ASP A 63 15.59 15.58 5.15
CA ASP A 63 16.74 14.68 5.02
C ASP A 63 16.44 13.18 5.24
N ILE A 64 15.36 12.68 4.63
CA ILE A 64 14.96 11.29 4.77
C ILE A 64 15.85 10.42 3.87
N SER A 65 16.51 9.42 4.47
CA SER A 65 17.35 8.46 3.75
C SER A 65 17.14 7.04 4.27
N PHE A 66 16.81 6.10 3.38
CA PHE A 66 16.68 4.68 3.69
C PHE A 66 16.71 3.82 2.41
N GLU A 67 16.93 2.52 2.58
CA GLU A 67 16.89 1.55 1.50
C GLU A 67 15.95 0.40 1.85
N VAL A 68 15.29 -0.14 0.82
CA VAL A 68 14.53 -1.38 0.89
C VAL A 68 15.16 -2.36 -0.09
N ARG A 69 15.51 -3.53 0.39
CA ARG A 69 16.09 -4.60 -0.41
C ARG A 69 15.06 -5.67 -0.79
N ALA A 70 15.34 -6.41 -1.87
CA ALA A 70 14.49 -7.50 -2.30
C ALA A 70 14.31 -8.54 -1.18
N GLY A 71 13.05 -8.91 -0.90
CA GLY A 71 12.69 -9.83 0.18
C GLY A 71 12.56 -9.19 1.58
N GLN A 72 12.89 -7.90 1.71
CA GLN A 72 12.76 -7.16 2.97
C GLN A 72 11.36 -6.56 3.12
N VAL A 73 10.86 -6.54 4.36
CA VAL A 73 9.71 -5.73 4.77
C VAL A 73 10.22 -4.64 5.70
N VAL A 74 10.02 -3.38 5.32
CA VAL A 74 10.40 -2.21 6.13
C VAL A 74 9.14 -1.56 6.68
N GLY A 75 9.08 -1.41 8.00
CA GLY A 75 8.04 -0.67 8.69
C GLY A 75 8.51 0.75 9.01
N ILE A 76 7.70 1.75 8.68
CA ILE A 76 7.90 3.14 9.09
C ILE A 76 6.82 3.45 10.12
N ALA A 77 7.23 3.82 11.33
CA ALA A 77 6.33 4.16 12.42
C ALA A 77 6.58 5.58 12.90
N GLY A 78 5.51 6.27 13.29
CA GLY A 78 5.55 7.61 13.85
C GLY A 78 4.16 8.01 14.35
N VAL A 79 4.08 9.02 15.21
CA VAL A 79 2.80 9.59 15.65
C VAL A 79 2.13 10.36 14.51
N SER A 80 0.81 10.53 14.58
CA SER A 80 0.07 11.31 13.57
C SER A 80 0.65 12.72 13.45
N GLY A 81 0.84 13.19 12.21
CA GLY A 81 1.43 14.50 11.93
C GLY A 81 2.96 14.52 11.79
N ASN A 82 3.61 13.37 11.64
CA ASN A 82 5.07 13.28 11.42
C ASN A 82 5.47 13.13 9.93
N GLY A 83 4.57 13.46 9.01
CA GLY A 83 4.89 13.46 7.57
C GLY A 83 4.77 12.11 6.87
N GLN A 84 4.12 11.10 7.48
CA GLN A 84 3.93 9.79 6.84
C GLN A 84 3.14 9.93 5.54
N ARG A 85 2.10 10.79 5.53
CA ARG A 85 1.29 11.05 4.35
C ARG A 85 2.10 11.72 3.25
N GLU A 86 2.87 12.76 3.59
CA GLU A 86 3.76 13.47 2.68
C GLU A 86 4.83 12.54 2.08
N LEU A 87 5.42 11.68 2.92
CA LEU A 87 6.37 10.68 2.47
C LEU A 87 5.70 9.70 1.49
N LEU A 88 4.50 9.22 1.80
CA LEU A 88 3.75 8.33 0.90
C LEU A 88 3.43 9.00 -0.44
N PHE A 89 3.08 10.29 -0.46
CA PHE A 89 2.83 11.03 -1.71
C PHE A 89 4.10 11.20 -2.56
N ALA A 90 5.24 11.48 -1.91
CA ALA A 90 6.53 11.57 -2.60
C ALA A 90 6.97 10.20 -3.17
N LEU A 91 6.72 9.11 -2.43
CA LEU A 91 7.06 7.75 -2.84
C LEU A 91 6.12 7.21 -3.93
N SER A 92 4.81 7.50 -3.85
CA SER A 92 3.84 7.09 -4.88
C SER A 92 4.02 7.85 -6.19
N GLY A 93 4.65 9.04 -6.14
CA GLY A 93 4.85 9.94 -7.28
C GLY A 93 3.67 10.89 -7.51
N GLU A 94 2.75 10.97 -6.54
CA GLU A 94 1.67 11.96 -6.53
C GLU A 94 2.21 13.36 -6.21
N ASP A 95 3.23 13.45 -5.37
CA ASP A 95 4.07 14.64 -5.24
C ASP A 95 5.38 14.44 -6.02
N GLN A 96 5.58 15.23 -7.07
CA GLN A 96 6.74 15.13 -7.98
C GLN A 96 7.78 16.23 -7.74
N ARG A 97 7.64 17.01 -6.67
CA ARG A 97 8.55 18.13 -6.35
C ARG A 97 9.94 17.66 -5.92
N ALA A 98 10.10 16.36 -5.62
CA ALA A 98 11.36 15.80 -5.18
C ALA A 98 12.46 15.90 -6.27
N GLN A 99 13.72 15.90 -5.85
CA GLN A 99 14.83 15.82 -6.79
C GLN A 99 14.82 14.46 -7.49
N ALA A 100 15.20 14.41 -8.77
CA ALA A 100 15.11 13.18 -9.56
C ALA A 100 15.85 12.00 -8.91
N ALA A 101 17.02 12.27 -8.32
CA ALA A 101 17.88 11.28 -7.68
C ALA A 101 17.49 10.92 -6.24
N SER A 102 16.60 11.68 -5.58
CA SER A 102 16.29 11.45 -4.15
C SER A 102 15.44 10.20 -3.92
N ILE A 103 14.82 9.67 -4.97
CA ILE A 103 14.09 8.40 -4.96
C ILE A 103 14.56 7.61 -6.18
N ALA A 104 14.98 6.36 -5.97
CA ALA A 104 15.32 5.43 -7.04
C ALA A 104 14.58 4.10 -6.86
N ILE A 105 14.01 3.60 -7.95
CA ILE A 105 13.26 2.33 -7.99
C ILE A 105 13.99 1.42 -8.98
N ALA A 106 14.37 0.22 -8.55
CA ALA A 106 15.17 -0.72 -9.35
C ALA A 106 16.38 -0.03 -10.04
N SER A 107 17.15 0.72 -9.24
CA SER A 107 18.29 1.55 -9.66
C SER A 107 18.00 2.70 -10.65
N GLN A 108 16.75 2.98 -10.99
CA GLN A 108 16.37 4.09 -11.86
C GLN A 108 15.88 5.29 -11.05
N ALA A 109 16.40 6.48 -11.36
CA ALA A 109 15.96 7.74 -10.75
C ALA A 109 14.46 7.98 -11.01
N ALA A 110 13.70 8.16 -9.94
CA ALA A 110 12.25 8.17 -9.95
C ALA A 110 11.63 9.38 -9.25
N GLY A 111 12.41 10.26 -8.62
CA GLY A 111 11.89 11.35 -7.78
C GLY A 111 10.88 12.27 -8.48
N ARG A 112 10.99 12.44 -9.80
CA ARG A 112 10.07 13.25 -10.64
C ARG A 112 9.12 12.42 -11.50
N LEU A 113 9.11 11.10 -11.37
CA LEU A 113 8.23 10.24 -12.15
C LEU A 113 6.83 10.19 -11.53
N ALA A 114 5.83 10.33 -12.39
CA ALA A 114 4.42 10.14 -12.02
C ALA A 114 4.11 8.67 -11.66
N PRO A 115 3.00 8.39 -10.95
CA PRO A 115 2.70 7.05 -10.43
C PRO A 115 2.65 5.97 -11.52
N GLY A 116 2.12 6.29 -12.71
CA GLY A 116 2.07 5.35 -13.84
C GLY A 116 3.46 4.89 -14.31
N ARG A 117 4.44 5.81 -14.34
CA ARG A 117 5.83 5.48 -14.72
C ARG A 117 6.52 4.69 -13.61
N ARG A 118 6.29 5.02 -12.33
CA ARG A 118 6.81 4.24 -11.19
C ARG A 118 6.24 2.81 -11.17
N ARG A 119 4.97 2.64 -11.53
CA ARG A 119 4.33 1.33 -11.68
C ARG A 119 4.98 0.48 -12.77
N ALA A 120 5.38 1.09 -13.89
CA ALA A 120 6.14 0.41 -14.94
C ALA A 120 7.55 -0.04 -14.48
N LEU A 121 8.10 0.60 -13.44
CA LEU A 121 9.34 0.18 -12.77
C LEU A 121 9.11 -0.88 -11.68
N GLY A 122 7.87 -1.32 -11.46
CA GLY A 122 7.50 -2.33 -10.46
C GLY A 122 7.09 -1.78 -9.09
N LEU A 123 7.03 -0.45 -8.89
CA LEU A 123 6.51 0.12 -7.65
C LEU A 123 4.98 0.18 -7.68
N HIS A 124 4.33 -0.61 -6.82
CA HIS A 124 2.90 -0.55 -6.59
C HIS A 124 2.59 0.14 -5.26
N PHE A 125 1.54 0.95 -5.26
CA PHE A 125 1.15 1.74 -4.09
C PHE A 125 -0.30 1.44 -3.72
N VAL A 126 -0.56 1.35 -2.42
CA VAL A 126 -1.90 1.21 -1.85
C VAL A 126 -2.13 2.45 -0.97
N PRO A 127 -3.12 3.30 -1.30
CA PRO A 127 -3.38 4.51 -0.52
C PRO A 127 -3.96 4.16 0.86
N GLU A 128 -3.73 5.07 1.81
CA GLU A 128 -4.28 5.00 3.16
C GLU A 128 -5.82 5.03 3.14
N GLU A 129 -6.39 6.01 2.43
CA GLU A 129 -7.82 6.09 2.16
C GLU A 129 -8.17 5.22 0.94
N ARG A 130 -8.85 4.10 1.18
CA ARG A 130 -9.16 3.13 0.12
C ARG A 130 -10.38 3.55 -0.70
N LEU A 131 -11.43 4.01 -0.03
CA LEU A 131 -12.66 4.47 -0.67
C LEU A 131 -12.44 5.89 -1.18
N GLY A 132 -12.50 6.10 -2.50
CA GLY A 132 -12.30 7.41 -3.13
C GLY A 132 -10.90 7.67 -3.66
N ARG A 133 -9.86 6.99 -3.15
CA ARG A 133 -8.47 7.13 -3.64
C ARG A 133 -7.88 5.86 -4.23
N GLY A 134 -8.31 4.70 -3.75
CA GLY A 134 -7.81 3.39 -4.18
C GLY A 134 -8.81 2.58 -5.03
N ALA A 135 -10.09 2.95 -4.97
CA ALA A 135 -11.18 2.29 -5.68
C ALA A 135 -12.33 3.28 -5.93
N VAL A 136 -13.13 2.98 -6.95
CA VAL A 136 -14.41 3.65 -7.21
C VAL A 136 -15.51 2.75 -6.66
N PRO A 137 -16.18 3.13 -5.56
CA PRO A 137 -17.16 2.26 -4.88
C PRO A 137 -18.37 1.90 -5.75
N ASP A 138 -18.75 2.79 -6.67
CA ASP A 138 -19.89 2.58 -7.56
C ASP A 138 -19.60 1.60 -8.71
N LEU A 139 -18.34 1.19 -8.86
CA LEU A 139 -17.93 0.20 -9.84
C LEU A 139 -17.76 -1.17 -9.19
N GLY A 140 -18.14 -2.22 -9.92
CA GLY A 140 -17.82 -3.59 -9.51
C GLY A 140 -16.31 -3.86 -9.44
N LEU A 141 -15.93 -5.00 -8.86
CA LEU A 141 -14.51 -5.39 -8.73
C LEU A 141 -13.77 -5.46 -10.07
N ALA A 142 -14.38 -6.00 -11.13
CA ALA A 142 -13.74 -6.14 -12.43
C ALA A 142 -13.41 -4.78 -13.08
N PRO A 143 -14.35 -3.83 -13.23
CA PRO A 143 -14.03 -2.48 -13.72
C PRO A 143 -13.00 -1.73 -12.86
N ASN A 144 -13.00 -1.91 -11.53
CA ASN A 144 -12.01 -1.30 -10.64
C ASN A 144 -10.56 -1.68 -10.99
N LEU A 145 -10.33 -2.85 -11.60
CA LEU A 145 -8.98 -3.24 -12.04
C LEU A 145 -8.40 -2.27 -13.07
N LEU A 146 -9.25 -1.66 -13.91
CA LEU A 146 -8.81 -0.72 -14.96
C LEU A 146 -8.19 0.56 -14.41
N LEU A 147 -8.34 0.87 -13.13
CA LEU A 147 -7.70 2.03 -12.48
C LEU A 147 -6.17 1.94 -12.52
N THR A 148 -5.61 0.73 -12.56
CA THR A 148 -4.16 0.51 -12.50
C THR A 148 -3.63 -0.51 -13.50
N ARG A 149 -4.52 -1.18 -14.24
CA ARG A 149 -4.21 -2.24 -15.20
C ARG A 149 -4.74 -1.88 -16.59
N SER A 150 -3.96 -2.19 -17.61
CA SER A 150 -4.29 -1.91 -19.01
C SER A 150 -4.36 -3.17 -19.88
N GLU A 151 -4.11 -4.36 -19.30
CA GLU A 151 -4.07 -5.64 -20.01
C GLU A 151 -5.39 -5.97 -20.74
N ALA A 152 -6.52 -5.50 -20.19
CA ALA A 152 -7.84 -5.69 -20.77
C ALA A 152 -8.24 -4.60 -21.78
N VAL A 153 -7.41 -3.56 -21.97
CA VAL A 153 -7.65 -2.48 -22.93
C VAL A 153 -7.02 -2.87 -24.27
N GLY A 154 -7.87 -3.15 -25.25
CA GLY A 154 -7.46 -3.50 -26.61
C GLY A 154 -7.07 -2.29 -27.45
N THR A 155 -6.73 -2.56 -28.71
CA THR A 155 -6.50 -1.53 -29.74
C THR A 155 -7.72 -0.61 -29.85
N LEU A 156 -7.50 0.69 -30.03
CA LEU A 156 -8.55 1.72 -30.08
C LEU A 156 -9.38 1.88 -28.80
N GLY A 157 -8.95 1.31 -27.67
CA GLY A 157 -9.63 1.45 -26.37
C GLY A 157 -10.76 0.46 -26.10
N TRP A 158 -10.97 -0.54 -26.98
CA TRP A 158 -12.00 -1.56 -26.78
C TRP A 158 -11.69 -2.44 -25.57
N LEU A 159 -12.63 -2.55 -24.63
CA LEU A 159 -12.46 -3.34 -23.41
C LEU A 159 -12.76 -4.82 -23.65
N ARG A 160 -11.81 -5.69 -23.29
CA ARG A 160 -11.98 -7.14 -23.28
C ARG A 160 -12.61 -7.56 -21.95
N THR A 161 -13.91 -7.37 -21.81
CA THR A 161 -14.68 -7.64 -20.57
C THR A 161 -14.49 -9.07 -20.04
N GLY A 162 -14.46 -10.07 -20.92
CA GLY A 162 -14.21 -11.46 -20.52
C GLY A 162 -12.83 -11.69 -19.88
N LEU A 163 -11.79 -10.96 -20.32
CA LEU A 163 -10.47 -11.00 -19.69
C LEU A 163 -10.51 -10.33 -18.31
N LEU A 164 -11.17 -9.17 -18.22
CA LEU A 164 -11.29 -8.41 -16.99
C LEU A 164 -12.03 -9.19 -15.89
N THR A 165 -13.12 -9.88 -16.24
CA THR A 165 -13.85 -10.77 -15.33
C THR A 165 -12.97 -11.91 -14.84
N ARG A 166 -12.25 -12.60 -15.73
CA ARG A 166 -11.34 -13.70 -15.34
C ARG A 166 -10.21 -13.22 -14.42
N GLN A 167 -9.68 -12.02 -14.65
CA GLN A 167 -8.67 -11.43 -13.76
C GLN A 167 -9.23 -11.18 -12.35
N ALA A 168 -10.44 -10.63 -12.26
CA ALA A 168 -11.11 -10.40 -10.98
C ALA A 168 -11.41 -11.72 -10.26
N GLU A 169 -11.91 -12.75 -10.95
CA GLU A 169 -12.12 -14.09 -10.39
C GLU A 169 -10.82 -14.68 -9.83
N GLY A 170 -9.71 -14.57 -10.57
CA GLY A 170 -8.40 -15.03 -10.13
C GLY A 170 -7.92 -14.30 -8.87
N ILE A 171 -8.16 -12.99 -8.76
CA ILE A 171 -7.83 -12.20 -7.56
C ILE A 171 -8.71 -12.63 -6.38
N ILE A 172 -10.02 -12.79 -6.58
CA ILE A 172 -10.95 -13.25 -5.55
C ILE A 172 -10.51 -14.60 -5.00
N ALA A 173 -10.21 -15.56 -5.88
CA ALA A 173 -9.77 -16.90 -5.50
C ALA A 173 -8.42 -16.89 -4.79
N ARG A 174 -7.42 -16.17 -5.33
CA ARG A 174 -6.05 -16.16 -4.81
C ARG A 174 -5.93 -15.47 -3.44
N PHE A 175 -6.68 -14.39 -3.23
CA PHE A 175 -6.58 -13.57 -2.01
C PHE A 175 -7.77 -13.74 -1.06
N GLY A 176 -8.75 -14.60 -1.40
CA GLY A 176 -9.91 -14.88 -0.55
C GLY A 176 -10.82 -13.67 -0.35
N VAL A 177 -10.94 -12.80 -1.36
CA VAL A 177 -11.75 -11.57 -1.29
C VAL A 177 -13.21 -11.92 -1.02
N LYS A 178 -13.80 -11.28 0.00
CA LYS A 178 -15.21 -11.50 0.36
C LYS A 178 -16.09 -10.61 -0.49
N ALA A 179 -16.65 -11.18 -1.56
CA ALA A 179 -17.59 -10.53 -2.47
C ALA A 179 -18.56 -11.56 -3.07
N ALA A 180 -19.71 -11.12 -3.56
CA ALA A 180 -20.68 -12.00 -4.24
C ALA A 180 -20.21 -12.45 -5.63
N GLY A 181 -19.20 -11.77 -6.19
CA GLY A 181 -18.56 -12.13 -7.45
C GLY A 181 -17.78 -10.96 -8.06
N PRO A 182 -17.25 -11.11 -9.28
CA PRO A 182 -16.46 -10.08 -9.99
C PRO A 182 -17.20 -8.78 -10.31
N GLN A 183 -18.53 -8.82 -10.29
CA GLN A 183 -19.40 -7.67 -10.57
C GLN A 183 -20.00 -7.04 -9.32
N ALA A 184 -19.68 -7.60 -8.14
CA ALA A 184 -20.12 -7.07 -6.85
C ALA A 184 -19.29 -5.84 -6.44
#